data_AF-A0A431TPN9-F1
#
_entry.id   AF-A0A431TPN9-F1
#
_cell.length_a   1.000
_cell.length_b   1.000
_cell.length_c   1.000
_cell.angle_alpha   90.00
_cell.angle_beta   90.00
_cell.angle_gamma   90.00
#
_symmetry.space_group_name_H-M   'P 1'
#
loop_
_entity.id
_entity.type
_entity.pdbx_description
1 polymer ?
#
loop_
_entity_poly.entity_id
_entity_poly.type
_entity_poly.pdbx_seq_one_letter_code
_entity_poly.pdbx_strand_id
1 'polypeptide(L)'
;MALDIVSYGRRGPSGTLRFGTGEIAQIRRTVGRTPEVLVKVSGGGRDTGGVEAHLRYISRHGKLPLETDEGPAMRGHGAPKEIVTDWQLDLCRSQYRPKPAPGQKDIRPKLAHNIVLSMPPGTPPGKVLAAARVFARENFALQYRYATVLHTDQPHPHVHLVVKCEHEFEPGKRLYIRKEMLRQWREQFAALMREQGVAANATPRQVRGQIRKPLMDTIHHRLRALRAFGRLAPAERAGRRSPKTSSFMRAKLGAVLRALQTKRDTLDAGRDEMRRTRQEVVADWQAAADTLRRQGQVELAERVERFIERMPAVQTDGRRMAERWKDAERSRTQQRTDVKSPGAHFR
;
A
#
# COMPACT_ATOMS: atom_id res chain seq x y z
N MET A 1 -10.92 -7.83 -17.29
CA MET A 1 -10.40 -8.50 -16.08
C MET A 1 -11.54 -8.48 -15.09
N ALA A 2 -12.27 -9.58 -14.92
CA ALA A 2 -13.40 -9.63 -14.00
C ALA A 2 -12.94 -9.22 -12.60
N LEU A 3 -13.54 -8.18 -12.03
CA LEU A 3 -13.20 -7.73 -10.69
C LEU A 3 -13.79 -8.73 -9.72
N ASP A 4 -12.89 -9.39 -9.03
CA ASP A 4 -13.17 -10.53 -8.20
C ASP A 4 -13.80 -10.12 -6.86
N ILE A 5 -14.97 -9.47 -6.94
CA ILE A 5 -15.85 -9.19 -5.80
C ILE A 5 -16.59 -10.48 -5.41
N VAL A 6 -16.69 -11.45 -6.35
CA VAL A 6 -17.70 -12.52 -6.38
C VAL A 6 -17.16 -13.94 -6.61
N SER A 7 -15.85 -14.21 -6.85
CA SER A 7 -15.43 -15.59 -7.19
C SER A 7 -15.54 -16.63 -6.08
N TYR A 8 -15.93 -16.23 -4.87
CA TYR A 8 -16.21 -17.17 -3.78
C TYR A 8 -17.66 -17.65 -3.73
N GLY A 9 -18.55 -17.05 -4.53
CA GLY A 9 -19.96 -17.41 -4.53
C GLY A 9 -20.13 -18.73 -5.27
N ARG A 10 -20.50 -19.79 -4.54
CA ARG A 10 -20.78 -21.08 -5.17
C ARG A 10 -22.04 -20.95 -6.00
N ARG A 11 -21.94 -21.21 -7.31
CA ARG A 11 -23.12 -21.47 -8.13
C ARG A 11 -23.69 -22.81 -7.66
N GLY A 12 -24.90 -22.77 -7.10
CA GLY A 12 -25.62 -23.98 -6.74
C GLY A 12 -26.01 -24.78 -8.00
N PRO A 13 -26.60 -25.98 -7.83
CA PRO A 13 -27.08 -26.81 -8.94
C PRO A 13 -28.04 -26.06 -9.90
N SER A 14 -28.70 -25.01 -9.43
CA SER A 14 -29.59 -24.13 -10.21
C SER A 14 -28.88 -22.98 -10.95
N GLY A 15 -27.55 -22.90 -10.93
CA GLY A 15 -26.77 -21.81 -11.53
C GLY A 15 -26.86 -20.47 -10.78
N THR A 16 -27.66 -20.39 -9.70
CA THR A 16 -27.86 -19.17 -8.93
C THR A 16 -26.68 -18.91 -8.00
N LEU A 17 -26.13 -17.70 -8.05
CA LEU A 17 -25.13 -17.23 -7.10
C LEU A 17 -25.75 -17.19 -5.70
N ARG A 18 -25.10 -17.83 -4.72
CA ARG A 18 -25.47 -17.75 -3.29
C ARG A 18 -24.24 -17.38 -2.48
N PHE A 19 -24.41 -16.42 -1.57
CA PHE A 19 -23.37 -16.06 -0.61
C PHE A 19 -23.46 -16.91 0.66
N GLY A 20 -22.32 -17.45 1.09
CA GLY A 20 -22.13 -18.05 2.40
C GLY A 20 -21.87 -17.00 3.50
N THR A 21 -21.77 -17.45 4.74
CA THR A 21 -21.56 -16.58 5.92
C THR A 21 -20.29 -15.74 5.82
N GLY A 22 -19.18 -16.33 5.34
CA GLY A 22 -17.91 -15.63 5.16
C GLY A 22 -17.97 -14.49 4.15
N GLU A 23 -18.72 -14.70 3.06
CA GLU A 23 -18.89 -13.73 1.97
C GLU A 23 -19.80 -12.59 2.39
N ILE A 24 -20.92 -12.90 3.04
CA ILE A 24 -21.81 -11.90 3.65
C ILE A 24 -21.02 -11.03 4.64
N ALA A 25 -20.15 -11.64 5.45
CA ALA A 25 -19.29 -10.89 6.36
C ALA A 25 -18.26 -10.02 5.63
N GLN A 26 -17.70 -10.47 4.50
CA GLN A 26 -16.79 -9.68 3.68
C GLN A 26 -17.48 -8.49 3.01
N ILE A 27 -18.68 -8.72 2.45
CA ILE A 27 -19.52 -7.65 1.89
C ILE A 27 -19.80 -6.61 2.97
N ARG A 28 -20.27 -7.06 4.15
CA ARG A 28 -20.53 -6.19 5.31
C ARG A 28 -19.32 -5.36 5.71
N ARG A 29 -18.13 -5.96 5.79
CA ARG A 29 -16.87 -5.24 6.09
C ARG A 29 -16.55 -4.18 5.05
N THR A 30 -16.74 -4.51 3.77
CA THR A 30 -16.38 -3.65 2.64
C THR A 30 -17.30 -2.44 2.56
N VAL A 31 -18.62 -2.64 2.61
CA VAL A 31 -19.60 -1.54 2.59
C VAL A 31 -19.56 -0.72 3.89
N GLY A 32 -19.23 -1.39 5.01
CA GLY A 32 -18.99 -0.75 6.30
C GLY A 32 -17.66 -0.01 6.42
N ARG A 33 -16.82 -0.02 5.37
CA ARG A 33 -15.50 0.65 5.34
C ARG A 33 -14.57 0.24 6.48
N THR A 34 -14.58 -1.06 6.80
CA THR A 34 -13.63 -1.67 7.76
C THR A 34 -12.19 -1.34 7.33
N PRO A 35 -11.27 -1.04 8.28
CA PRO A 35 -9.86 -0.78 7.99
C PRO A 35 -9.22 -1.84 7.10
N GLU A 36 -8.46 -1.39 6.11
CA GLU A 36 -7.82 -2.28 5.13
C GLU A 36 -6.37 -2.55 5.53
N VAL A 37 -6.00 -3.84 5.54
CA VAL A 37 -4.62 -4.24 5.78
C VAL A 37 -3.73 -3.86 4.59
N LEU A 38 -2.44 -3.66 4.84
CA LEU A 38 -1.45 -3.49 3.78
C LEU A 38 -0.35 -4.53 3.92
N VAL A 39 -0.26 -5.39 2.90
CA VAL A 39 0.88 -6.27 2.65
C VAL A 39 1.56 -5.83 1.35
N LYS A 40 2.86 -5.51 1.44
CA LYS A 40 3.69 -5.12 0.29
C LYS A 40 5.09 -5.72 0.36
N VAL A 41 5.68 -5.97 -0.80
CA VAL A 41 7.13 -6.23 -0.91
C VAL A 41 7.82 -4.89 -1.15
N SER A 42 8.63 -4.43 -0.20
CA SER A 42 9.34 -3.15 -0.28
C SER A 42 10.66 -3.24 -1.04
N GLY A 43 11.19 -4.45 -1.24
CA GLY A 43 12.46 -4.65 -1.93
C GLY A 43 13.05 -6.04 -1.69
N GLY A 44 14.37 -6.09 -1.51
CA GLY A 44 15.10 -7.30 -1.17
C GLY A 44 16.60 -7.12 -1.37
N GLY A 45 17.39 -7.77 -0.52
CA GLY A 45 18.85 -7.80 -0.64
C GLY A 45 19.29 -8.77 -1.73
N ARG A 46 20.35 -8.41 -2.46
CA ARG A 46 20.95 -9.25 -3.52
C ARG A 46 22.35 -9.74 -3.18
N ASP A 47 22.94 -9.15 -2.15
CA ASP A 47 24.18 -9.59 -1.55
C ASP A 47 24.06 -9.58 -0.02
N THR A 48 24.92 -10.36 0.65
CA THR A 48 25.02 -10.51 2.11
C THR A 48 25.01 -9.15 2.80
N GLY A 49 25.87 -8.22 2.35
CA GLY A 49 25.95 -6.86 2.89
C GLY A 49 24.66 -6.06 2.72
N GLY A 50 23.94 -6.23 1.60
CA GLY A 50 22.65 -5.61 1.38
C GLY A 50 21.53 -6.13 2.31
N VAL A 51 21.55 -7.42 2.64
CA VAL A 51 20.64 -8.00 3.63
C VAL A 51 20.97 -7.51 5.04
N GLU A 52 22.24 -7.55 5.42
CA GLU A 52 22.73 -7.07 6.72
C GLU A 52 22.39 -5.58 6.94
N ALA A 53 22.65 -4.74 5.94
CA ALA A 53 22.32 -3.32 5.99
C ALA A 53 20.81 -3.08 6.18
N HIS A 54 19.96 -3.91 5.56
CA HIS A 54 18.52 -3.81 5.75
C HIS A 54 18.10 -4.23 7.16
N LEU A 55 18.61 -5.36 7.67
CA LEU A 55 18.37 -5.82 9.05
C LEU A 55 18.82 -4.78 10.09
N ARG A 56 19.97 -4.14 9.86
CA ARG A 56 20.47 -3.04 10.69
C ARG A 56 19.55 -1.81 10.63
N TYR A 57 19.06 -1.46 9.45
CA TYR A 57 18.14 -0.34 9.27
C TYR A 57 16.80 -0.57 9.99
N ILE A 58 16.19 -1.75 9.84
CA ILE A 58 14.90 -2.06 10.45
C ILE A 58 15.04 -2.26 11.96
N SER A 59 16.14 -2.79 12.47
CA SER A 59 16.39 -2.87 13.92
C SER A 59 16.76 -1.51 14.54
N ARG A 60 16.76 -0.41 13.76
CA ARG A 60 17.23 0.92 14.20
C ARG A 60 18.61 0.85 14.84
N HIS A 61 19.52 0.11 14.21
CA HIS A 61 20.89 -0.16 14.68
C HIS A 61 20.92 -0.91 16.03
N GLY A 62 20.08 -1.94 16.18
CA GLY A 62 20.03 -2.79 17.38
C GLY A 62 19.17 -2.26 18.52
N LYS A 63 18.51 -1.12 18.36
CA LYS A 63 17.58 -0.54 19.35
C LYS A 63 16.26 -1.30 19.43
N LEU A 64 15.83 -1.90 18.32
CA LEU A 64 14.61 -2.70 18.24
C LEU A 64 14.95 -4.18 18.18
N PRO A 65 14.18 -5.04 18.88
CA PRO A 65 14.37 -6.48 18.84
C PRO A 65 14.10 -7.06 17.45
N LEU A 66 14.96 -7.99 17.03
CA LEU A 66 14.80 -8.83 15.84
C LEU A 66 14.30 -10.21 16.27
N GLU A 67 13.10 -10.58 15.85
CA GLU A 67 12.52 -11.90 16.14
C GLU A 67 12.73 -12.84 14.95
N THR A 68 13.51 -13.90 15.15
CA THR A 68 13.80 -14.93 14.14
C THR A 68 12.83 -16.11 14.25
N ASP A 69 12.96 -17.07 13.33
CA ASP A 69 12.19 -18.30 13.32
C ASP A 69 12.55 -19.30 14.44
N GLU A 70 13.75 -19.23 15.01
CA GLU A 70 14.29 -20.26 15.92
C GLU A 70 14.39 -19.87 17.40
N GLY A 71 13.89 -18.72 17.86
CA GLY A 71 13.95 -18.46 19.30
C GLY A 71 13.74 -17.02 19.77
N PRO A 72 14.33 -16.66 20.93
CA PRO A 72 14.09 -15.38 21.58
C PRO A 72 14.62 -14.22 20.75
N ALA A 73 13.97 -13.07 20.90
CA ALA A 73 14.30 -11.89 20.13
C ALA A 73 15.75 -11.43 20.37
N MET A 74 16.52 -11.32 19.29
CA MET A 74 17.90 -10.83 19.35
C MET A 74 17.93 -9.30 19.44
N ARG A 75 18.86 -8.79 20.26
CA ARG A 75 19.06 -7.36 20.49
C ARG A 75 20.52 -6.98 20.32
N GLY A 76 20.76 -5.70 20.10
CA GLY A 76 22.12 -5.15 19.98
C GLY A 76 22.61 -5.07 18.54
N HIS A 77 23.79 -4.46 18.39
CA HIS A 77 24.34 -4.12 17.08
C HIS A 77 24.88 -5.34 16.31
N GLY A 78 25.17 -6.45 17.02
CA GLY A 78 25.65 -7.71 16.44
C GLY A 78 24.57 -8.56 15.78
N ALA A 79 23.31 -8.43 16.23
CA ALA A 79 22.19 -9.29 15.78
C ALA A 79 22.02 -9.37 14.25
N PRO A 80 22.09 -8.27 13.46
CA PRO A 80 22.03 -8.37 12.01
C PRO A 80 23.12 -9.26 11.38
N LYS A 81 24.34 -9.22 11.93
CA LYS A 81 25.47 -10.00 11.44
C LYS A 81 25.30 -11.48 11.80
N GLU A 82 24.86 -11.75 13.04
CA GLU A 82 24.55 -13.11 13.51
C GLU A 82 23.47 -13.77 12.64
N ILE A 83 22.36 -13.08 12.34
CA ILE A 83 21.31 -13.59 11.43
C ILE A 83 21.89 -13.96 10.08
N VAL A 84 22.72 -13.08 9.51
CA VAL A 84 23.27 -13.26 8.17
C VAL A 84 24.23 -14.47 8.12
N THR A 85 25.02 -14.65 9.17
CA THR A 85 25.91 -15.81 9.34
C THR A 85 25.11 -17.09 9.55
N ASP A 86 24.11 -17.07 10.44
CA ASP A 86 23.22 -18.20 10.73
C ASP A 86 22.48 -18.68 9.47
N TRP A 87 21.99 -17.74 8.66
CA TRP A 87 21.29 -18.04 7.42
C TRP A 87 22.22 -18.54 6.30
N GLN A 88 23.54 -18.53 6.54
CA GLN A 88 24.58 -18.93 5.61
C GLN A 88 24.42 -18.23 4.24
N LEU A 89 24.13 -16.93 4.26
CA LEU A 89 23.85 -16.18 3.03
C LEU A 89 25.03 -16.18 2.05
N ASP A 90 26.25 -16.31 2.57
CA ASP A 90 27.45 -16.43 1.74
C ASP A 90 27.50 -17.74 0.94
N LEU A 91 26.81 -18.79 1.37
CA LEU A 91 26.72 -20.06 0.64
C LEU A 91 25.63 -20.04 -0.45
N CYS A 92 24.77 -19.02 -0.47
CA CYS A 92 23.71 -18.92 -1.46
C CYS A 92 24.29 -18.68 -2.86
N ARG A 93 23.87 -19.47 -3.85
CA ARG A 93 24.42 -19.44 -5.22
C ARG A 93 24.36 -18.06 -5.88
N SER A 94 23.38 -17.23 -5.51
CA SER A 94 23.21 -15.90 -6.10
C SER A 94 24.16 -14.83 -5.55
N GLN A 95 24.83 -15.06 -4.42
CA GLN A 95 25.71 -14.09 -3.76
C GLN A 95 26.87 -13.65 -4.68
N TYR A 96 27.48 -14.59 -5.38
CA TYR A 96 28.68 -14.36 -6.19
C TYR A 96 28.38 -13.96 -7.64
N ARG A 97 27.12 -13.66 -7.99
CA ARG A 97 26.81 -13.17 -9.33
C ARG A 97 27.42 -11.78 -9.55
N PRO A 98 28.09 -11.55 -10.70
CA PRO A 98 28.76 -10.29 -10.97
C PRO A 98 27.77 -9.14 -10.96
N LYS A 99 28.18 -8.03 -10.33
CA LYS A 99 27.38 -6.81 -10.30
C LYS A 99 27.23 -6.25 -11.72
N PRO A 100 26.04 -5.76 -12.11
CA PRO A 100 25.88 -5.09 -13.40
C PRO A 100 26.77 -3.85 -13.48
N ALA A 101 27.11 -3.42 -14.69
CA ALA A 101 27.79 -2.16 -14.90
C ALA A 101 26.96 -0.98 -14.34
N PRO A 102 27.60 0.11 -13.87
CA PRO A 102 26.89 1.29 -13.41
C PRO A 102 25.85 1.79 -14.43
N GLY A 103 24.61 2.00 -13.98
CA GLY A 103 23.50 2.41 -14.84
C GLY A 103 22.64 1.28 -15.42
N GLN A 104 23.08 0.02 -15.32
CA GLN A 104 22.27 -1.12 -15.72
C GLN A 104 21.34 -1.60 -14.59
N LYS A 105 20.21 -2.20 -14.98
CA LYS A 105 19.26 -2.78 -14.04
C LYS A 105 19.86 -4.02 -13.37
N ASP A 106 19.86 -4.06 -12.04
CA ASP A 106 20.32 -5.23 -11.29
C ASP A 106 19.31 -6.39 -11.40
N ILE A 107 19.64 -7.34 -12.27
CA ILE A 107 18.89 -8.58 -12.54
C ILE A 107 19.35 -9.76 -11.68
N ARG A 108 20.32 -9.58 -10.78
CA ARG A 108 20.76 -10.67 -9.91
C ARG A 108 19.60 -11.16 -9.04
N PRO A 109 19.49 -12.47 -8.81
CA PRO A 109 18.48 -13.02 -7.90
C PRO A 109 18.66 -12.43 -6.50
N LYS A 110 17.54 -12.16 -5.82
CA LYS A 110 17.56 -11.69 -4.44
C LYS A 110 17.91 -12.84 -3.50
N LEU A 111 18.70 -12.54 -2.48
CA LEU A 111 18.98 -13.42 -1.34
C LEU A 111 17.87 -13.37 -0.30
N ALA A 112 17.25 -12.21 -0.11
CA ALA A 112 16.11 -12.05 0.79
C ALA A 112 15.06 -11.11 0.20
N HIS A 113 13.79 -11.36 0.50
CA HIS A 113 12.69 -10.44 0.23
C HIS A 113 12.36 -9.63 1.47
N ASN A 114 12.06 -8.35 1.28
CA ASN A 114 11.62 -7.46 2.35
C ASN A 114 10.11 -7.24 2.19
N ILE A 115 9.33 -7.75 3.15
CA ILE A 115 7.88 -7.67 3.22
C ILE A 115 7.50 -6.70 4.35
N VAL A 116 6.44 -5.93 4.15
CA VAL A 116 5.88 -5.04 5.18
C VAL A 116 4.41 -5.39 5.36
N LEU A 117 4.06 -5.72 6.60
CA LEU A 117 2.70 -5.94 7.09
C LEU A 117 2.30 -4.71 7.91
N SER A 118 1.17 -4.08 7.60
CA SER A 118 0.83 -2.81 8.26
C SER A 118 -0.66 -2.59 8.39
N MET A 119 -1.02 -1.79 9.39
CA MET A 119 -2.40 -1.44 9.71
C MET A 119 -2.61 0.08 9.75
N PRO A 120 -3.85 0.56 9.55
CA PRO A 120 -4.19 1.96 9.73
C PRO A 120 -3.94 2.48 11.17
N PRO A 121 -3.82 3.81 11.35
CA PRO A 121 -3.58 4.42 12.66
C PRO A 121 -4.69 4.08 13.64
N GLY A 122 -4.33 3.96 14.92
CA GLY A 122 -5.24 3.55 15.99
C GLY A 122 -5.31 2.03 16.22
N THR A 123 -4.60 1.24 15.42
CA THR A 123 -4.52 -0.21 15.66
C THR A 123 -3.48 -0.52 16.76
N PRO A 124 -3.79 -1.36 17.76
CA PRO A 124 -2.81 -1.73 18.80
C PRO A 124 -1.60 -2.46 18.20
N PRO A 125 -0.35 -1.95 18.37
CA PRO A 125 0.84 -2.55 17.76
C PRO A 125 1.10 -3.99 18.17
N GLY A 126 0.82 -4.36 19.43
CA GLY A 126 0.99 -5.72 19.92
C GLY A 126 0.12 -6.74 19.17
N LYS A 127 -1.11 -6.36 18.79
CA LYS A 127 -1.99 -7.20 17.97
C LYS A 127 -1.48 -7.36 16.54
N VAL A 128 -0.89 -6.30 15.98
CA VAL A 128 -0.24 -6.36 14.66
C VAL A 128 0.95 -7.30 14.69
N LEU A 129 1.79 -7.24 15.74
CA LEU A 129 2.92 -8.15 15.92
C LEU A 129 2.44 -9.60 16.10
N ALA A 130 1.43 -9.84 16.93
CA ALA A 130 0.86 -11.18 17.12
C ALA A 130 0.35 -11.78 15.80
N ALA A 131 -0.45 -11.03 15.02
CA ALA A 131 -0.89 -11.47 13.70
C ALA A 131 0.27 -11.69 12.73
N ALA A 132 1.29 -10.83 12.76
CA ALA A 132 2.48 -10.95 11.91
C ALA A 132 3.32 -12.20 12.23
N ARG A 133 3.42 -12.58 13.51
CA ARG A 133 4.10 -13.81 13.95
C ARG A 133 3.40 -15.05 13.41
N VAL A 134 2.06 -15.10 13.54
CA VAL A 134 1.28 -16.21 12.99
C VAL A 134 1.41 -16.26 11.47
N PHE A 135 1.31 -15.11 10.81
CA PHE A 135 1.49 -14.99 9.37
C PHE A 135 2.86 -15.52 8.91
N ALA A 136 3.94 -15.12 9.59
CA ALA A 136 5.29 -15.54 9.24
C ALA A 136 5.48 -17.06 9.47
N ARG A 137 4.93 -17.58 10.57
CA ARG A 137 4.97 -19.01 10.87
C ARG A 137 4.24 -19.85 9.83
N GLU A 138 3.00 -19.50 9.48
CA GLU A 138 2.19 -20.26 8.53
C GLU A 138 2.76 -20.26 7.10
N ASN A 139 3.42 -19.16 6.70
CA ASN A 139 3.91 -19.01 5.33
C ASN A 139 5.36 -19.45 5.13
N PHE A 140 6.20 -19.38 6.18
CA PHE A 140 7.65 -19.51 6.02
C PHE A 140 8.31 -20.48 6.98
N ALA A 141 7.76 -20.73 8.18
CA ALA A 141 8.43 -21.61 9.12
C ALA A 141 8.65 -23.01 8.52
N LEU A 142 9.78 -23.62 8.88
CA LEU A 142 10.22 -24.94 8.38
C LEU A 142 10.52 -25.00 6.87
N GLN A 143 10.43 -23.88 6.13
CA GLN A 143 10.72 -23.85 4.69
C GLN A 143 11.73 -22.77 4.34
N TYR A 144 11.62 -21.61 5.00
CA TYR A 144 12.45 -20.44 4.77
C TYR A 144 12.81 -19.78 6.11
N ARG A 145 14.06 -19.35 6.25
CA ARG A 145 14.47 -18.48 7.36
C ARG A 145 13.82 -17.10 7.26
N TYR A 146 13.41 -16.54 8.39
CA TYR A 146 12.84 -15.20 8.43
C TYR A 146 13.13 -14.44 9.72
N ALA A 147 13.10 -13.12 9.64
CA ALA A 147 13.25 -12.22 10.78
C ALA A 147 12.19 -11.12 10.72
N THR A 148 11.66 -10.75 11.88
CA THR A 148 10.64 -9.70 12.01
C THR A 148 11.03 -8.59 12.99
N VAL A 149 10.57 -7.37 12.71
CA VAL A 149 10.71 -6.21 13.61
C VAL A 149 9.43 -5.37 13.57
N LEU A 150 8.88 -5.05 14.74
CA LEU A 150 7.76 -4.12 14.90
C LEU A 150 8.24 -2.66 14.93
N HIS A 151 7.66 -1.81 14.08
CA HIS A 151 7.84 -0.36 14.09
C HIS A 151 6.55 0.34 14.54
N THR A 152 6.69 1.24 15.52
CA THR A 152 5.62 2.06 16.09
C THR A 152 5.95 3.55 16.06
N ASP A 153 7.02 3.94 15.37
CA ASP A 153 7.51 5.31 15.25
C ASP A 153 6.71 6.14 14.24
N GLN A 154 5.87 5.50 13.44
CA GLN A 154 4.97 6.13 12.48
C GLN A 154 3.51 5.97 12.91
N PRO A 155 2.59 6.82 12.39
CA PRO A 155 1.17 6.70 12.70
C PRO A 155 0.57 5.32 12.38
N HIS A 156 1.16 4.60 11.43
CA HIS A 156 0.76 3.26 11.02
C HIS A 156 1.67 2.23 11.70
N PRO A 157 1.16 1.40 12.63
CA PRO A 157 1.94 0.29 13.15
C PRO A 157 2.23 -0.70 12.02
N HIS A 158 3.49 -1.09 11.88
CA HIS A 158 3.92 -2.00 10.82
C HIS A 158 5.04 -2.92 11.27
N VAL A 159 5.03 -4.13 10.72
CA VAL A 159 6.06 -5.14 10.93
C VAL A 159 6.85 -5.28 9.64
N HIS A 160 8.16 -5.12 9.76
CA HIS A 160 9.12 -5.51 8.73
C HIS A 160 9.37 -7.01 8.86
N LEU A 161 9.23 -7.74 7.76
CA LEU A 161 9.48 -9.18 7.67
C LEU A 161 10.52 -9.39 6.56
N VAL A 162 11.68 -9.92 6.91
CA VAL A 162 12.75 -10.28 5.99
C VAL A 162 12.74 -11.79 5.85
N VAL A 163 12.67 -12.31 4.63
CA VAL A 163 12.59 -13.76 4.36
C VAL A 163 13.70 -14.15 3.41
N LYS A 164 14.49 -15.17 3.76
CA LYS A 164 15.50 -15.77 2.88
C LYS A 164 14.80 -16.38 1.65
N CYS A 165 15.37 -16.15 0.48
CA CYS A 165 14.78 -16.56 -0.79
C CYS A 165 15.02 -18.04 -1.12
N GLU A 166 16.10 -18.64 -0.64
CA GLU A 166 16.41 -20.06 -0.89
C GLU A 166 15.70 -20.92 0.16
N HIS A 167 15.18 -22.06 -0.27
CA HIS A 167 14.52 -23.01 0.62
C HIS A 167 15.56 -23.73 1.50
N GLU A 168 15.25 -23.97 2.77
CA GLU A 168 16.22 -24.58 3.71
C GLU A 168 16.51 -26.05 3.37
N PHE A 169 15.49 -26.81 2.98
CA PHE A 169 15.61 -28.27 2.78
C PHE A 169 15.63 -28.75 1.33
N GLU A 170 15.32 -27.88 0.37
CA GLU A 170 15.15 -28.27 -1.05
C GLU A 170 16.10 -27.43 -1.92
N PRO A 171 17.28 -27.96 -2.26
CA PRO A 171 18.25 -27.24 -3.07
C PRO A 171 17.67 -26.81 -4.42
N GLY A 172 17.85 -25.53 -4.75
CA GLY A 172 17.36 -24.96 -6.02
C GLY A 172 15.92 -24.45 -5.99
N LYS A 173 15.12 -24.80 -4.97
CA LYS A 173 13.81 -24.19 -4.74
C LYS A 173 13.97 -22.80 -4.15
N ARG A 174 13.23 -21.82 -4.69
CA ARG A 174 13.28 -20.43 -4.25
C ARG A 174 11.88 -19.85 -4.05
N LEU A 175 11.77 -18.92 -3.11
CA LEU A 175 10.58 -18.13 -2.87
C LEU A 175 10.39 -17.08 -3.99
N TYR A 176 9.39 -17.33 -4.83
CA TYR A 176 8.95 -16.40 -5.87
C TYR A 176 7.60 -15.78 -5.51
N ILE A 177 7.63 -14.50 -5.12
CA ILE A 177 6.44 -13.76 -4.75
C ILE A 177 5.73 -13.23 -6.01
N ARG A 178 4.57 -13.82 -6.33
CA ARG A 178 3.70 -13.42 -7.45
C ARG A 178 2.57 -12.49 -6.98
N LYS A 179 1.84 -11.89 -7.94
CA LYS A 179 0.74 -10.96 -7.62
C LYS A 179 -0.43 -11.66 -6.93
N GLU A 180 -0.72 -12.88 -7.34
CA GLU A 180 -1.78 -13.73 -6.78
C GLU A 180 -1.47 -14.06 -5.33
N MET A 181 -0.22 -14.47 -5.04
CA MET A 181 0.26 -14.71 -3.67
C MET A 181 0.13 -13.46 -2.79
N LEU A 182 0.47 -12.27 -3.30
CA LEU A 182 0.28 -11.03 -2.55
C LEU A 182 -1.18 -10.69 -2.27
N ARG A 183 -2.12 -11.19 -3.08
CA ARG A 183 -3.55 -11.04 -2.80
C ARG A 183 -3.94 -11.99 -1.66
N GLN A 184 -3.58 -13.26 -1.75
CA GLN A 184 -3.82 -14.26 -0.71
C GLN A 184 -3.24 -13.83 0.64
N TRP A 185 -2.01 -13.32 0.65
CA TRP A 185 -1.39 -12.81 1.88
C TRP A 185 -2.13 -11.64 2.51
N ARG A 186 -2.76 -10.75 1.72
CA ARG A 186 -3.60 -9.69 2.28
C ARG A 186 -4.86 -10.26 2.91
N GLU A 187 -5.50 -11.20 2.25
CA GLU A 187 -6.71 -11.87 2.74
C GLU A 187 -6.42 -12.66 4.04
N GLN A 188 -5.34 -13.44 4.05
CA GLN A 188 -4.84 -14.17 5.22
C GLN A 188 -4.48 -13.21 6.36
N PHE A 189 -3.68 -12.18 6.12
CA PHE A 189 -3.30 -11.24 7.16
C PHE A 189 -4.51 -10.49 7.73
N ALA A 190 -5.51 -10.16 6.91
CA ALA A 190 -6.77 -9.62 7.40
C ALA A 190 -7.55 -10.61 8.27
N ALA A 191 -7.51 -11.92 7.97
CA ALA A 191 -8.10 -12.95 8.82
C ALA A 191 -7.39 -13.05 10.16
N LEU A 192 -6.06 -13.14 10.16
CA LEU A 192 -5.25 -13.17 11.37
C LEU A 192 -5.47 -11.93 12.25
N MET A 193 -5.58 -10.73 11.67
CA MET A 193 -5.92 -9.53 12.43
C MET A 193 -7.30 -9.61 13.09
N ARG A 194 -8.29 -10.25 12.44
CA ARG A 194 -9.62 -10.47 13.02
C ARG A 194 -9.60 -11.47 14.16
N GLU A 195 -8.77 -12.50 14.08
CA GLU A 195 -8.54 -13.43 15.19
C GLU A 195 -7.90 -12.74 16.40
N GLN A 196 -7.07 -11.72 16.16
CA GLN A 196 -6.57 -10.84 17.23
C GLN A 196 -7.62 -9.83 17.75
N GLY A 197 -8.88 -9.92 17.28
CA GLY A 197 -9.96 -9.02 17.65
C GLY A 197 -9.81 -7.61 17.08
N VAL A 198 -9.15 -7.45 15.94
CA VAL A 198 -9.08 -6.18 15.20
C VAL A 198 -9.91 -6.29 13.92
N ALA A 199 -10.86 -5.37 13.75
CA ALA A 199 -11.63 -5.30 12.52
C ALA A 199 -10.71 -4.95 11.34
N ALA A 200 -10.49 -5.92 10.45
CA ALA A 200 -9.59 -5.80 9.31
C ALA A 200 -10.22 -6.41 8.06
N ASN A 201 -9.98 -5.77 6.92
CA ASN A 201 -10.44 -6.19 5.62
C ASN A 201 -9.30 -6.21 4.59
N ALA A 202 -9.49 -6.93 3.50
CA ALA A 202 -8.57 -6.97 2.37
C ALA A 202 -9.37 -7.01 1.08
N THR A 203 -9.50 -5.85 0.43
CA THR A 203 -10.21 -5.72 -0.84
C THR A 203 -9.45 -4.86 -1.85
N PRO A 204 -9.50 -5.19 -3.15
CA PRO A 204 -8.93 -4.36 -4.18
C PRO A 204 -9.51 -2.95 -4.13
N ARG A 205 -8.69 -1.94 -4.44
CA ARG A 205 -9.10 -0.53 -4.38
C ARG A 205 -10.31 -0.23 -5.28
N GLN A 206 -10.41 -0.89 -6.42
CA GLN A 206 -11.45 -0.68 -7.42
C GLN A 206 -12.82 -1.03 -6.84
N VAL A 207 -12.89 -2.18 -6.15
CA VAL A 207 -14.07 -2.68 -5.43
C VAL A 207 -14.55 -1.68 -4.38
N ARG A 208 -13.62 -0.98 -3.74
CA ARG A 208 -13.90 0.07 -2.74
C ARG A 208 -14.32 1.42 -3.34
N GLY A 209 -14.46 1.52 -4.66
CA GLY A 209 -14.68 2.79 -5.36
C GLY A 209 -13.47 3.72 -5.34
N GLN A 210 -12.29 3.26 -4.89
CA GLN A 210 -11.08 4.07 -4.82
C GLN A 210 -10.36 4.11 -6.17
N ILE A 211 -10.48 5.25 -6.83
CA ILE A 211 -9.92 5.50 -8.16
C ILE A 211 -8.44 5.90 -8.09
N ARG A 212 -8.02 6.49 -6.96
CA ARG A 212 -6.69 7.10 -6.83
C ARG A 212 -5.63 6.02 -6.63
N LYS A 213 -4.56 6.08 -7.43
CA LYS A 213 -3.33 5.37 -7.09
C LYS A 213 -2.62 6.14 -5.97
N PRO A 214 -2.31 5.52 -4.82
CA PRO A 214 -1.48 6.18 -3.83
C PRO A 214 -0.14 6.52 -4.46
N LEU A 215 0.41 7.69 -4.09
CA LEU A 215 1.75 8.06 -4.51
C LEU A 215 2.76 7.09 -3.89
N MET A 216 3.83 6.80 -4.61
CA MET A 216 4.94 6.02 -4.06
C MET A 216 5.45 6.69 -2.77
N ASP A 217 5.85 5.89 -1.78
CA ASP A 217 6.28 6.38 -0.47
C ASP A 217 7.37 7.46 -0.59
N THR A 218 8.34 7.27 -1.47
CA THR A 218 9.42 8.25 -1.74
C THR A 218 8.88 9.60 -2.21
N ILE A 219 7.84 9.59 -3.05
CA ILE A 219 7.17 10.82 -3.50
C ILE A 219 6.37 11.42 -2.36
N HIS A 220 5.67 10.59 -1.58
CA HIS A 220 4.90 11.04 -0.42
C HIS A 220 5.79 11.73 0.63
N HIS A 221 6.93 11.13 1.00
CA HIS A 221 7.89 11.71 1.93
C HIS A 221 8.47 13.04 1.42
N ARG A 222 8.84 13.12 0.13
CA ARG A 222 9.32 14.38 -0.47
C ARG A 222 8.26 15.47 -0.44
N LEU A 223 7.01 15.14 -0.77
CA LEU A 223 5.90 16.10 -0.71
C LEU A 223 5.61 16.54 0.73
N ARG A 224 5.71 15.63 1.70
CA ARG A 224 5.59 15.96 3.13
C ARG A 224 6.70 16.92 3.56
N ALA A 225 7.95 16.65 3.18
CA ALA A 225 9.09 17.52 3.47
C ALA A 225 8.92 18.91 2.85
N LEU A 226 8.45 18.99 1.60
CA LEU A 226 8.13 20.26 0.93
C LEU A 226 7.02 21.04 1.65
N ARG A 227 5.95 20.36 2.09
CA ARG A 227 4.88 21.02 2.86
C ARG A 227 5.37 21.51 4.21
N ALA A 228 6.17 20.71 4.92
CA ALA A 228 6.76 21.10 6.18
C ALA A 228 7.68 22.32 5.99
N PHE A 229 8.53 22.31 4.96
CA PHE A 229 9.38 23.45 4.60
C PHE A 229 8.56 24.69 4.26
N GLY A 230 7.47 24.56 3.50
CA GLY A 230 6.59 25.67 3.13
C GLY A 230 5.81 26.29 4.30
N ARG A 231 5.66 25.58 5.42
CA ARG A 231 5.01 26.09 6.65
C ARG A 231 5.96 26.86 7.57
N LEU A 232 7.28 26.77 7.35
CA LEU A 232 8.27 27.48 8.15
C LEU A 232 8.19 29.00 7.92
N ALA A 233 8.56 29.79 8.94
CA ALA A 233 8.63 31.24 8.81
C ALA A 233 9.67 31.64 7.75
N PRO A 234 9.51 32.80 7.06
CA PRO A 234 10.45 33.23 6.03
C PRO A 234 11.92 33.26 6.49
N ALA A 235 12.19 33.70 7.72
CA ALA A 235 13.53 33.73 8.31
C ALA A 235 14.13 32.32 8.49
N GLU A 236 13.34 31.37 8.99
CA GLU A 236 13.77 29.97 9.15
C GLU A 236 14.00 29.25 7.82
N ARG A 237 13.27 29.67 6.77
CA ARG A 237 13.45 29.14 5.40
C ARG A 237 14.74 29.62 4.77
N ALA A 238 15.15 30.87 5.03
CA ALA A 238 16.38 31.45 4.45
C ALA A 238 17.64 30.68 4.89
N GLY A 239 17.66 30.18 6.12
CA GLY A 239 18.77 29.37 6.65
C GLY A 239 18.72 27.88 6.32
N ARG A 240 17.70 27.38 5.60
CA ARG A 240 17.51 25.95 5.33
C ARG A 240 17.48 25.64 3.84
N ARG A 241 18.17 24.58 3.44
CA ARG A 241 18.13 24.08 2.07
C ARG A 241 16.74 23.53 1.74
N SER A 242 16.12 24.06 0.69
CA SER A 242 14.82 23.58 0.21
C SER A 242 14.87 22.10 -0.20
N PRO A 243 13.92 21.26 0.23
CA PRO A 243 13.85 19.87 -0.19
C PRO A 243 13.71 19.73 -1.71
N LYS A 244 14.43 18.76 -2.31
CA LYS A 244 14.32 18.50 -3.75
C LYS A 244 12.94 17.94 -4.12
N THR A 245 12.28 18.55 -5.09
CA THR A 245 11.05 18.02 -5.70
C THR A 245 11.33 16.83 -6.62
N SER A 246 10.42 15.84 -6.60
CA SER A 246 10.50 14.65 -7.44
C SER A 246 10.47 15.03 -8.93
N SER A 247 11.45 14.55 -9.70
CA SER A 247 11.51 14.72 -11.17
C SER A 247 10.23 14.22 -11.84
N PHE A 248 9.70 13.08 -11.38
CA PHE A 248 8.42 12.54 -11.84
C PHE A 248 7.25 13.50 -11.62
N MET A 249 7.15 14.11 -10.43
CA MET A 249 6.07 15.06 -10.13
C MET A 249 6.22 16.35 -10.93
N ARG A 250 7.45 16.84 -11.11
CA ARG A 250 7.73 17.99 -11.99
C ARG A 250 7.33 17.72 -13.43
N ALA A 251 7.74 16.56 -13.97
CA ALA A 251 7.38 16.16 -15.33
C ALA A 251 5.86 16.03 -15.50
N LYS A 252 5.17 15.41 -14.53
CA LYS A 252 3.71 15.27 -14.53
C LYS A 252 3.00 16.63 -14.46
N LEU A 253 3.47 17.54 -13.61
CA LEU A 253 2.92 18.90 -13.53
C LEU A 253 3.16 19.69 -14.83
N GLY A 254 4.36 19.60 -15.40
CA GLY A 254 4.69 20.21 -16.68
C GLY A 254 3.84 19.67 -17.84
N ALA A 255 3.51 18.38 -17.83
CA ALA A 255 2.59 17.80 -18.80
C ALA A 255 1.17 18.34 -18.65
N VAL A 256 0.66 18.45 -17.41
CA VAL A 256 -0.66 19.04 -17.14
C VAL A 256 -0.72 20.50 -17.57
N LEU A 257 0.33 21.28 -17.31
CA LEU A 257 0.47 22.66 -17.78
C LEU A 257 0.37 22.78 -19.30
N ARG A 258 1.17 21.99 -20.01
CA ARG A 258 1.15 21.99 -21.47
C ARG A 258 -0.21 21.59 -22.01
N ALA A 259 -0.86 20.60 -21.39
CA ALA A 259 -2.20 20.18 -21.78
C ALA A 259 -3.23 21.31 -21.58
N LEU A 260 -3.15 22.06 -20.48
CA LEU A 260 -3.98 23.24 -20.24
C LEU A 260 -3.76 24.35 -21.27
N GLN A 261 -2.49 24.63 -21.62
CA GLN A 261 -2.13 25.65 -22.61
C GLN A 261 -2.58 25.27 -24.02
N THR A 262 -2.40 24.00 -24.40
CA THR A 262 -2.70 23.50 -25.76
C THR A 262 -4.16 23.10 -25.95
N LYS A 263 -5.01 23.21 -24.90
CA LYS A 263 -6.41 22.72 -24.88
C LYS A 263 -6.58 21.27 -25.36
N ARG A 264 -5.53 20.45 -25.30
CA ARG A 264 -5.58 19.04 -25.73
C ARG A 264 -6.25 18.17 -24.66
N ASP A 265 -6.99 17.16 -25.09
CA ASP A 265 -7.71 16.23 -24.20
C ASP A 265 -6.79 15.17 -23.54
N THR A 266 -5.49 15.44 -23.45
CA THR A 266 -4.52 14.52 -22.82
C THR A 266 -4.70 14.42 -21.31
N LEU A 267 -5.49 15.32 -20.71
CA LEU A 267 -5.87 15.25 -19.29
C LEU A 267 -6.77 14.05 -18.98
N ASP A 268 -7.55 13.58 -19.96
CA ASP A 268 -8.47 12.45 -19.82
C ASP A 268 -7.88 11.13 -20.32
N ALA A 269 -6.57 11.06 -20.53
CA ALA A 269 -5.88 9.81 -20.87
C ALA A 269 -6.19 8.71 -19.83
N GLY A 270 -6.79 7.61 -20.29
CA GLY A 270 -7.22 6.47 -19.46
C GLY A 270 -8.60 6.63 -18.80
N ARG A 271 -9.35 7.72 -19.05
CA ARG A 271 -10.68 7.95 -18.47
C ARG A 271 -11.68 6.87 -18.86
N ASP A 272 -11.67 6.41 -20.11
CA ASP A 272 -12.62 5.40 -20.59
C ASP A 272 -12.37 4.03 -19.95
N GLU A 273 -11.11 3.63 -19.82
CA GLU A 273 -10.74 2.41 -19.09
C GLU A 273 -11.18 2.48 -17.62
N MET A 274 -11.00 3.65 -16.97
CA MET A 274 -11.46 3.87 -15.60
C MET A 274 -12.99 3.86 -15.49
N ARG A 275 -13.72 4.40 -16.47
CA ARG A 275 -15.19 4.35 -16.55
C ARG A 275 -15.68 2.94 -16.72
N ARG A 276 -15.11 2.18 -17.66
CA ARG A 276 -15.41 0.76 -17.87
C ARG A 276 -15.17 -0.05 -16.61
N THR A 277 -14.00 0.11 -15.99
CA THR A 277 -13.69 -0.55 -14.71
C THR A 277 -14.73 -0.20 -13.64
N ARG A 278 -15.16 1.08 -13.56
CA ARG A 278 -16.19 1.48 -12.60
C ARG A 278 -17.55 0.85 -12.91
N GLN A 279 -17.95 0.78 -14.18
CA GLN A 279 -19.20 0.15 -14.58
C GLN A 279 -19.21 -1.33 -14.22
N GLU A 280 -18.11 -2.05 -14.46
CA GLU A 280 -17.94 -3.44 -14.06
C GLU A 280 -18.11 -3.60 -12.53
N VAL A 281 -17.41 -2.79 -11.72
CA VAL A 281 -17.56 -2.81 -10.24
C VAL A 281 -19.00 -2.54 -9.79
N VAL A 282 -19.66 -1.55 -10.41
CA VAL A 282 -21.03 -1.18 -10.03
C VAL A 282 -21.99 -2.32 -10.37
N ALA A 283 -21.85 -2.93 -11.55
CA ALA A 283 -22.67 -4.07 -11.96
C ALA A 283 -22.48 -5.27 -11.01
N ASP A 284 -21.23 -5.55 -10.61
CA ASP A 284 -20.93 -6.62 -9.65
C ASP A 284 -21.58 -6.35 -8.28
N TRP A 285 -21.54 -5.11 -7.79
CA TRP A 285 -22.20 -4.73 -6.54
C TRP A 285 -23.72 -4.77 -6.62
N GLN A 286 -24.31 -4.38 -7.75
CA GLN A 286 -25.76 -4.50 -7.99
C GLN A 286 -26.19 -5.97 -7.97
N ALA A 287 -25.47 -6.84 -8.68
CA ALA A 287 -25.71 -8.28 -8.67
C ALA A 287 -25.57 -8.88 -7.26
N ALA A 288 -24.63 -8.38 -6.46
CA ALA A 288 -24.49 -8.77 -5.06
C ALA A 288 -25.68 -8.30 -4.21
N ALA A 289 -26.16 -7.06 -4.38
CA ALA A 289 -27.35 -6.55 -3.68
C ALA A 289 -28.59 -7.39 -3.99
N ASP A 290 -28.83 -7.73 -5.26
CA ASP A 290 -29.97 -8.57 -5.68
C ASP A 290 -29.89 -9.98 -5.08
N THR A 291 -28.68 -10.55 -5.05
CA THR A 291 -28.46 -11.85 -4.43
C THR A 291 -28.71 -11.81 -2.92
N LEU A 292 -28.26 -10.75 -2.24
CA LEU A 292 -28.53 -10.55 -0.82
C LEU A 292 -30.02 -10.42 -0.53
N ARG A 293 -30.79 -9.69 -1.36
CA ARG A 293 -32.25 -9.62 -1.25
C ARG A 293 -32.91 -10.98 -1.36
N ARG A 294 -32.54 -11.77 -2.37
CA ARG A 294 -33.05 -13.14 -2.55
C ARG A 294 -32.72 -14.05 -1.37
N GLN A 295 -31.63 -13.78 -0.65
CA GLN A 295 -31.24 -14.50 0.56
C GLN A 295 -31.81 -13.89 1.87
N GLY A 296 -32.72 -12.92 1.78
CA GLY A 296 -33.34 -12.27 2.95
C GLY A 296 -32.45 -11.25 3.67
N GLN A 297 -31.27 -10.93 3.15
CA GLN A 297 -30.33 -9.95 3.72
C GLN A 297 -30.65 -8.52 3.25
N VAL A 298 -31.91 -8.08 3.42
CA VAL A 298 -32.45 -6.83 2.86
C VAL A 298 -31.66 -5.61 3.32
N GLU A 299 -31.40 -5.46 4.62
CA GLU A 299 -30.63 -4.33 5.16
C GLU A 299 -29.19 -4.25 4.63
N LEU A 300 -28.58 -5.40 4.33
CA LEU A 300 -27.23 -5.44 3.77
C LEU A 300 -27.26 -5.05 2.28
N ALA A 301 -28.28 -5.48 1.54
CA ALA A 301 -28.48 -5.08 0.15
C ALA A 301 -28.64 -3.55 0.03
N GLU A 302 -29.47 -2.92 0.87
CA GLU A 302 -29.62 -1.46 0.87
C GLU A 302 -28.31 -0.74 1.23
N ARG A 303 -27.51 -1.30 2.15
CA ARG A 303 -26.17 -0.76 2.45
C ARG A 303 -25.24 -0.84 1.25
N VAL A 304 -25.32 -1.89 0.45
CA VAL A 304 -24.58 -2.02 -0.81
C VAL A 304 -25.01 -0.93 -1.79
N GLU A 305 -26.30 -0.66 -1.94
CA GLU A 305 -26.79 0.38 -2.85
C GLU A 305 -26.35 1.78 -2.42
N ARG A 306 -26.53 2.13 -1.14
CA ARG A 306 -26.00 3.37 -0.58
C ARG A 306 -24.48 3.50 -0.76
N PHE A 307 -23.77 2.37 -0.74
CA PHE A 307 -22.33 2.34 -1.00
C PHE A 307 -21.99 2.65 -2.46
N ILE A 308 -22.76 2.12 -3.42
CA ILE A 308 -22.64 2.42 -4.86
C ILE A 308 -22.90 3.91 -5.12
N GLU A 309 -23.99 4.45 -4.59
CA GLU A 309 -24.39 5.87 -4.77
C GLU A 309 -23.32 6.84 -4.26
N ARG A 310 -22.66 6.49 -3.15
CA ARG A 310 -21.61 7.31 -2.54
C ARG A 310 -20.24 7.14 -3.20
N MET A 311 -20.11 6.34 -4.25
CA MET A 311 -18.82 6.19 -4.93
C MET A 311 -18.42 7.48 -5.66
N PRO A 312 -17.17 7.95 -5.53
CA PRO A 312 -16.73 9.18 -6.17
C PRO A 312 -16.76 9.06 -7.70
N ALA A 313 -17.07 10.14 -8.39
CA ALA A 313 -17.06 10.21 -9.85
C ALA A 313 -15.68 9.84 -10.44
N VAL A 314 -15.70 9.21 -11.61
CA VAL A 314 -14.47 8.82 -12.31
C VAL A 314 -13.75 10.06 -12.82
N GLN A 315 -12.56 10.30 -12.28
CA GLN A 315 -11.72 11.43 -12.62
C GLN A 315 -10.25 11.02 -12.70
N THR A 316 -9.59 11.39 -13.79
CA THR A 316 -8.16 11.14 -14.00
C THR A 316 -7.31 12.02 -13.08
N ASP A 317 -6.06 11.60 -12.89
CA ASP A 317 -5.09 12.41 -12.14
C ASP A 317 -4.79 13.76 -12.82
N GLY A 318 -4.72 13.78 -14.15
CA GLY A 318 -4.45 15.00 -14.93
C GLY A 318 -5.55 16.04 -14.74
N ARG A 319 -6.81 15.63 -14.96
CA ARG A 319 -7.98 16.52 -14.81
C ARG A 319 -8.11 17.06 -13.40
N ARG A 320 -7.91 16.22 -12.38
CA ARG A 320 -7.91 16.65 -10.98
C ARG A 320 -6.79 17.64 -10.65
N MET A 321 -5.58 17.43 -11.18
CA MET A 321 -4.46 18.35 -10.99
C MET A 321 -4.73 19.70 -11.65
N ALA A 322 -5.35 19.69 -12.82
CA ALA A 322 -5.79 20.88 -13.53
C ALA A 322 -6.87 21.66 -12.77
N GLU A 323 -7.89 20.99 -12.24
CA GLU A 323 -8.94 21.64 -11.43
C GLU A 323 -8.35 22.30 -10.18
N ARG A 324 -7.53 21.56 -9.41
CA ARG A 324 -6.84 22.12 -8.23
C ARG A 324 -5.97 23.32 -8.56
N TRP A 325 -5.35 23.33 -9.74
CA TRP A 325 -4.60 24.48 -10.20
C TRP A 325 -5.53 25.67 -10.39
N LYS A 326 -6.58 25.50 -11.19
CA LYS A 326 -7.56 26.57 -11.48
C LYS A 326 -8.15 27.12 -10.19
N ASP A 327 -8.46 26.26 -9.22
CA ASP A 327 -8.96 26.68 -7.90
C ASP A 327 -7.92 27.51 -7.14
N ALA A 328 -6.66 27.07 -7.12
CA ALA A 328 -5.58 27.81 -6.46
C ALA A 328 -5.28 29.16 -7.13
N GLU A 329 -5.40 29.25 -8.46
CA GLU A 329 -5.31 30.52 -9.18
C GLU A 329 -6.48 31.44 -8.85
N ARG A 330 -7.72 30.92 -8.83
CA ARG A 330 -8.91 31.68 -8.43
C ARG A 330 -8.76 32.26 -7.02
N SER A 331 -8.33 31.44 -6.05
CA SER A 331 -8.10 31.90 -4.67
C SER A 331 -6.99 32.95 -4.57
N ARG A 332 -5.93 32.85 -5.38
CA ARG A 332 -4.87 33.88 -5.44
C ARG A 332 -5.34 35.19 -6.07
N THR A 333 -6.19 35.10 -7.10
CA THR A 333 -6.79 36.28 -7.73
C THR A 333 -7.75 36.97 -6.77
N GLN A 334 -8.57 36.21 -6.03
CA GLN A 334 -9.46 36.74 -4.98
C GLN A 334 -8.70 37.41 -3.82
N GLN A 335 -7.63 36.79 -3.31
CA GLN A 335 -6.78 37.42 -2.30
C GLN A 335 -6.10 38.70 -2.80
N ARG A 336 -5.80 38.79 -4.11
CA ARG A 336 -5.25 40.00 -4.72
C ARG A 336 -6.29 41.09 -4.94
N THR A 337 -7.56 40.75 -5.17
CA THR A 337 -8.66 41.72 -5.26
C THR A 337 -9.05 42.24 -3.88
N ASP A 338 -9.08 41.39 -2.85
CA ASP A 338 -9.40 41.80 -1.48
C ASP A 338 -8.33 42.75 -0.88
N VAL A 339 -7.05 42.55 -1.24
CA VAL A 339 -5.96 43.48 -0.84
C VAL A 339 -6.02 44.81 -1.62
N LYS A 340 -6.76 44.86 -2.75
CA LYS A 340 -6.88 46.06 -3.61
C LYS A 340 -8.18 46.84 -3.44
N SER A 341 -9.05 46.47 -2.50
CA SER A 341 -10.22 47.27 -2.11
C SER A 341 -9.96 48.03 -0.81
N PRO A 342 -9.27 49.19 -0.82
CA PRO A 342 -9.43 50.16 0.25
C PRO A 342 -10.86 50.73 0.15
N GLY A 343 -11.51 50.85 1.32
CA GLY A 343 -12.91 51.24 1.43
C GLY A 343 -13.26 52.48 0.62
N ALA A 344 -14.35 52.39 -0.13
CA ALA A 344 -15.07 53.55 -0.59
C ALA A 344 -15.50 54.34 0.66
N HIS A 345 -14.82 55.47 0.93
CA HIS A 345 -15.30 56.47 1.85
C HIS A 345 -16.68 56.92 1.40
N PHE A 346 -17.71 56.58 2.18
CA PHE A 346 -19.02 57.20 2.09
C PHE A 346 -19.17 58.17 3.26
N ARG A 347 -19.20 59.45 2.87
CA ARG A 347 -19.60 60.68 3.58
C ARG A 347 -18.75 61.17 4.74
#